data_AF-A0A545TIT0-F1
#
_entry.id   AF-A0A545TIT0-F1
#
_cell.length_a   1.000
_cell.length_b   1.000
_cell.length_c   1.000
_cell.angle_alpha   90.00
_cell.angle_beta   90.00
_cell.angle_gamma   90.00
#
_symmetry.space_group_name_H-M   'P 1'
#
loop_
_entity.id
_entity.type
_entity.pdbx_description
1 polymer ?
#
loop_
_entity_poly.entity_id
_entity_poly.type
_entity_poly.pdbx_seq_one_letter_code
_entity_poly.pdbx_strand_id
1 'polypeptide(L)'
;MKNTIFPSADHYQVPRALYIGAWKVWFKRFHQHQEWRESQMPLEASDQKLSLLILNDKRFSVEVLNRLIVPWSYRDTCQLDKAFFLMNPDIVKPISDEEGNFVAARLTDQALDYWDALTFLEQDLFTSYAEARIQADIETPSNEPVVIDDAGLEVIGEDIYPPTVPTKEASDEDFARALVCWIDEDPFTPMYQRQPVGEAVSSWHDRLQSFFWPKPRNGLMQVSHTADALMYRAALLAKGIEDNLDWSSEDKVLAVKTANEVFLQAGVPQRDVTWQNVYEVMQAAINADSHATAKMNSGWSLLASFASHWLNGIKGRTPMICWNSRVSTSIISRLDFLMVEAGYQSLEDRFAHIGTIPGMGGTRPREMSLLWPDGYRSWQTQVAASQFVNKMVHCLNNDKNEDGTLKYKPMPIPSGGSAPWSMQGVQLVLFSDGY
;
A
#
# COMPACT_ATOMS: atom_id res chain seq x y z
N MET A 1 -19.92 -19.27 -8.15
CA MET A 1 -19.68 -18.92 -6.73
C MET A 1 -20.49 -17.67 -6.43
N LYS A 2 -21.22 -17.62 -5.32
CA LYS A 2 -21.95 -16.41 -4.92
C LYS A 2 -20.99 -15.42 -4.25
N ASN A 3 -21.03 -14.18 -4.69
CA ASN A 3 -20.26 -13.07 -4.13
C ASN A 3 -21.09 -12.32 -3.09
N THR A 4 -20.42 -11.58 -2.20
CA THR A 4 -21.06 -10.53 -1.41
C THR A 4 -21.22 -9.30 -2.30
N ILE A 5 -22.42 -8.72 -2.35
CA ILE A 5 -22.80 -7.61 -3.22
C ILE A 5 -23.00 -6.34 -2.38
N PHE A 6 -22.45 -5.21 -2.82
CA PHE A 6 -22.61 -3.90 -2.20
C PHE A 6 -23.49 -3.01 -3.07
N PRO A 7 -24.80 -2.88 -2.78
CA PRO A 7 -25.73 -2.14 -3.64
C PRO A 7 -25.35 -0.65 -3.76
N SER A 8 -24.98 -0.02 -2.65
CA SER A 8 -24.57 1.38 -2.57
C SER A 8 -23.22 1.69 -3.24
N ALA A 9 -22.47 0.66 -3.64
CA ALA A 9 -21.19 0.78 -4.35
C ALA A 9 -21.30 0.30 -5.80
N ASP A 10 -22.40 0.66 -6.48
CA ASP A 10 -22.68 0.26 -7.87
C ASP A 10 -22.66 -1.27 -8.05
N HIS A 11 -23.30 -1.98 -7.13
CA HIS A 11 -23.34 -3.44 -7.09
C HIS A 11 -21.96 -4.11 -7.10
N TYR A 12 -20.94 -3.42 -6.57
CA TYR A 12 -19.59 -3.98 -6.44
C TYR A 12 -19.64 -5.33 -5.71
N GLN A 13 -18.84 -6.28 -6.17
CA GLN A 13 -18.88 -7.66 -5.67
C GLN A 13 -17.51 -8.09 -5.16
N VAL A 14 -17.51 -8.82 -4.05
CA VAL A 14 -16.32 -9.50 -3.53
C VAL A 14 -16.59 -10.98 -3.32
N PRO A 15 -15.57 -11.84 -3.44
CA PRO A 15 -15.71 -13.24 -3.05
C PRO A 15 -16.24 -13.36 -1.63
N ARG A 16 -17.19 -14.27 -1.39
CA ARG A 16 -17.74 -14.57 -0.07
C ARG A 16 -16.65 -14.78 0.99
N ALA A 17 -15.63 -15.57 0.64
CA ALA A 17 -14.50 -15.84 1.52
C ALA A 17 -13.77 -14.56 1.95
N LEU A 18 -13.65 -13.57 1.06
CA LEU A 18 -13.01 -12.30 1.40
C LEU A 18 -13.82 -11.52 2.44
N TYR A 19 -15.15 -11.50 2.33
CA TYR A 19 -16.01 -10.84 3.32
C TYR A 19 -15.92 -11.50 4.69
N ILE A 20 -15.99 -12.84 4.73
CA ILE A 20 -15.86 -13.61 5.99
C ILE A 20 -14.47 -13.43 6.60
N GLY A 21 -13.42 -13.45 5.77
CA GLY A 21 -12.05 -13.15 6.19
C GLY A 21 -11.93 -11.74 6.79
N ALA A 22 -12.55 -10.74 6.16
CA ALA A 22 -12.56 -9.37 6.65
C ALA A 22 -13.28 -9.25 8.01
N TRP A 23 -14.44 -9.91 8.17
CA TRP A 23 -15.14 -10.03 9.44
C TRP A 23 -14.22 -10.59 10.54
N LYS A 24 -13.58 -11.74 10.27
CA LYS A 24 -12.66 -12.40 11.21
C LYS A 24 -11.47 -11.50 11.59
N VAL A 25 -10.89 -10.78 10.63
CA VAL A 25 -9.78 -9.85 10.88
C VAL A 25 -10.24 -8.64 11.70
N TRP A 26 -11.44 -8.13 11.46
CA TRP A 26 -11.98 -7.01 12.22
C TRP A 26 -12.18 -7.37 13.70
N PHE A 27 -12.73 -8.55 13.97
CA PHE A 27 -12.80 -9.12 15.32
C PHE A 27 -11.42 -9.30 15.94
N LYS A 28 -10.44 -9.82 15.19
CA LYS A 28 -9.05 -9.94 15.69
C LYS A 28 -8.46 -8.59 16.11
N ARG A 29 -8.79 -7.51 15.39
CA ARG A 29 -8.17 -6.19 15.58
C ARG A 29 -8.84 -5.39 16.70
N PHE A 30 -10.16 -5.45 16.84
CA PHE A 30 -10.90 -4.57 17.76
C PHE A 30 -11.74 -5.30 18.81
N HIS A 31 -11.77 -6.62 18.80
CA HIS A 31 -12.55 -7.41 19.74
C HIS A 31 -11.79 -8.68 20.18
N GLN A 32 -12.44 -9.53 20.96
CA GLN A 32 -11.90 -10.86 21.27
C GLN A 32 -11.90 -11.74 20.01
N HIS A 33 -10.71 -12.12 19.56
CA HIS A 33 -10.53 -12.86 18.31
C HIS A 33 -11.40 -14.12 18.23
N GLN A 34 -11.56 -14.88 19.33
CA GLN A 34 -12.27 -16.16 19.33
C GLN A 34 -13.78 -16.02 19.08
N GLU A 35 -14.34 -14.83 19.31
CA GLU A 35 -15.78 -14.60 19.26
C GLU A 35 -16.30 -14.30 17.85
N TRP A 36 -15.44 -14.18 16.84
CA TRP A 36 -15.82 -13.78 15.48
C TRP A 36 -16.92 -14.63 14.83
N ARG A 37 -17.07 -15.89 15.26
CA ARG A 37 -18.08 -16.83 14.77
C ARG A 37 -19.47 -16.55 15.34
N GLU A 38 -19.55 -16.32 16.65
CA GLU A 38 -20.80 -16.33 17.41
C GLU A 38 -21.29 -14.92 17.76
N SER A 39 -20.37 -13.96 17.79
CA SER A 39 -20.64 -12.58 18.18
C SER A 39 -21.20 -11.75 17.03
N GLN A 40 -21.62 -10.54 17.37
CA GLN A 40 -22.28 -9.59 16.49
C GLN A 40 -21.48 -8.30 16.43
N MET A 41 -21.55 -7.61 15.29
CA MET A 41 -21.05 -6.24 15.15
C MET A 41 -22.22 -5.26 15.10
N PRO A 42 -22.12 -4.10 15.75
CA PRO A 42 -23.12 -3.05 15.62
C PRO A 42 -23.16 -2.57 14.16
N LEU A 43 -24.34 -2.19 13.68
CA LEU A 43 -24.49 -1.76 12.28
C LEU A 43 -23.85 -0.39 12.05
N GLU A 44 -24.17 0.59 12.88
CA GLU A 44 -23.68 1.99 12.78
C GLU A 44 -23.87 2.62 11.38
N ALA A 45 -24.96 2.28 10.69
CA ALA A 45 -25.30 2.87 9.39
C ALA A 45 -25.33 4.41 9.50
N SER A 46 -24.66 5.09 8.57
CA SER A 46 -24.44 6.53 8.66
C SER A 46 -24.07 7.11 7.30
N ASP A 47 -24.52 8.34 7.03
CA ASP A 47 -24.12 9.12 5.86
C ASP A 47 -22.88 9.99 6.12
N GLN A 48 -22.30 9.92 7.31
CA GLN A 48 -21.05 10.62 7.62
C GLN A 48 -19.88 10.05 6.82
N LYS A 49 -18.83 10.85 6.64
CA LYS A 49 -17.55 10.41 6.05
C LYS A 49 -16.89 9.32 6.91
N LEU A 50 -16.05 8.50 6.29
CA LEU A 50 -15.38 7.40 7.00
C LEU A 50 -14.47 7.91 8.13
N SER A 51 -13.76 9.01 7.90
CA SER A 51 -12.93 9.70 8.89
C SER A 51 -13.71 10.00 10.18
N LEU A 52 -14.90 10.59 10.05
CA LEU A 52 -15.77 10.98 11.15
C LEU A 52 -16.33 9.77 11.92
N LEU A 53 -16.64 8.67 11.23
CA LEU A 53 -17.06 7.43 11.89
C LEU A 53 -15.98 6.89 12.82
N ILE A 54 -14.72 6.90 12.36
CA ILE A 54 -13.61 6.43 13.17
C ILE A 54 -13.35 7.37 14.34
N LEU A 55 -13.36 8.69 14.11
CA LEU A 55 -13.18 9.70 15.16
C LEU A 55 -14.28 9.65 16.25
N ASN A 56 -15.48 9.20 15.89
CA ASN A 56 -16.60 9.03 16.83
C ASN A 56 -16.63 7.65 17.50
N ASP A 57 -15.49 6.93 17.54
CA ASP A 57 -15.32 5.60 18.14
C ASP A 57 -16.26 4.52 17.57
N LYS A 58 -16.68 4.68 16.30
CA LYS A 58 -17.54 3.69 15.59
C LYS A 58 -16.74 2.71 14.74
N ARG A 59 -15.43 2.61 14.99
CA ARG A 59 -14.49 1.77 14.24
C ARG A 59 -14.92 0.30 14.21
N PHE A 60 -15.39 -0.26 15.32
CA PHE A 60 -15.89 -1.64 15.36
C PHE A 60 -17.36 -1.68 14.93
N SER A 61 -17.62 -1.63 13.62
CA SER A 61 -18.98 -1.72 13.07
C SER A 61 -19.01 -2.41 11.70
N VAL A 62 -20.18 -2.89 11.32
CA VAL A 62 -20.41 -3.45 9.98
C VAL A 62 -20.28 -2.36 8.92
N GLU A 63 -20.70 -1.12 9.21
CA GLU A 63 -20.58 0.01 8.28
C GLU A 63 -19.12 0.30 7.92
N VAL A 64 -18.25 0.43 8.93
CA VAL A 64 -16.82 0.69 8.70
C VAL A 64 -16.17 -0.48 7.96
N LEU A 65 -16.47 -1.73 8.34
CA LEU A 65 -15.99 -2.91 7.63
C LEU A 65 -16.38 -2.88 6.14
N ASN A 66 -17.65 -2.60 5.85
CA ASN A 66 -18.16 -2.55 4.47
C ASN A 66 -17.47 -1.45 3.65
N ARG A 67 -17.28 -0.27 4.24
CA ARG A 67 -16.55 0.84 3.60
C ARG A 67 -15.10 0.49 3.28
N LEU A 68 -14.42 -0.31 4.11
CA LEU A 68 -13.04 -0.74 3.83
C LEU A 68 -12.96 -1.81 2.73
N ILE A 69 -14.04 -2.54 2.48
CA ILE A 69 -14.12 -3.59 1.46
C ILE A 69 -14.39 -3.00 0.07
N VAL A 70 -15.15 -1.91 -0.04
CA VAL A 70 -15.48 -1.30 -1.33
C VAL A 70 -14.33 -0.42 -1.88
N PRO A 71 -14.31 -0.13 -3.20
CA PRO A 71 -13.34 0.80 -3.79
C PRO A 71 -13.34 2.16 -3.10
N TRP A 72 -12.18 2.83 -3.11
CA TRP A 72 -11.98 4.10 -2.42
C TRP A 72 -13.06 5.15 -2.72
N SER A 73 -13.60 5.19 -3.95
CA SER A 73 -14.61 6.18 -4.37
C SER A 73 -15.95 6.07 -3.65
N TYR A 74 -16.20 4.97 -2.93
CA TYR A 74 -17.46 4.72 -2.20
C TYR A 74 -17.31 4.76 -0.68
N ARG A 75 -16.10 5.02 -0.16
CA ARG A 75 -15.82 4.91 1.28
C ARG A 75 -16.48 5.99 2.14
N ASP A 76 -16.87 7.11 1.54
CA ASP A 76 -17.65 8.17 2.19
C ASP A 76 -19.17 8.04 1.95
N THR A 77 -19.63 6.90 1.47
CA THR A 77 -21.05 6.61 1.24
C THR A 77 -21.52 5.50 2.17
N CYS A 78 -22.74 5.62 2.70
CA CYS A 78 -23.36 4.59 3.52
C CYS A 78 -23.46 3.26 2.75
N GLN A 79 -22.93 2.18 3.33
CA GLN A 79 -22.94 0.84 2.72
C GLN A 79 -24.01 -0.09 3.29
N LEU A 80 -24.71 0.34 4.34
CA LEU A 80 -25.75 -0.43 4.98
C LEU A 80 -27.14 0.13 4.70
N ASP A 81 -27.93 -0.67 3.99
CA ASP A 81 -29.36 -0.46 3.80
C ASP A 81 -30.11 -1.80 3.78
N LYS A 82 -31.43 -1.75 3.58
CA LYS A 82 -32.25 -2.98 3.46
C LYS A 82 -31.82 -3.83 2.26
N ALA A 83 -31.38 -3.21 1.16
CA ALA A 83 -30.96 -3.94 -0.03
C ALA A 83 -29.70 -4.78 0.24
N PHE A 84 -28.75 -4.27 1.02
CA PHE A 84 -27.55 -5.01 1.40
C PHE A 84 -27.89 -6.35 2.06
N PHE A 85 -28.80 -6.37 3.03
CA PHE A 85 -29.20 -7.62 3.69
C PHE A 85 -30.02 -8.54 2.76
N LEU A 86 -30.89 -7.97 1.92
CA LEU A 86 -31.69 -8.74 0.96
C LEU A 86 -30.85 -9.40 -0.14
N MET A 87 -29.74 -8.77 -0.54
CA MET A 87 -28.83 -9.29 -1.55
C MET A 87 -27.77 -10.24 -0.98
N ASN A 88 -27.56 -10.25 0.33
CA ASN A 88 -26.56 -11.08 1.02
C ASN A 88 -27.13 -11.97 2.15
N PRO A 89 -28.31 -12.63 1.98
CA PRO A 89 -28.99 -13.33 3.06
C PRO A 89 -28.24 -14.60 3.52
N ASP A 90 -27.30 -15.09 2.73
CA ASP A 90 -26.46 -16.25 3.02
C ASP A 90 -25.07 -15.88 3.55
N ILE A 91 -24.83 -14.59 3.82
CA ILE A 91 -23.59 -14.07 4.40
C ILE A 91 -23.84 -13.52 5.79
N VAL A 92 -24.73 -12.52 5.87
CA VAL A 92 -24.93 -11.71 7.06
C VAL A 92 -26.42 -11.66 7.39
N LYS A 93 -26.75 -11.78 8.67
CA LYS A 93 -28.12 -11.65 9.16
C LYS A 93 -28.20 -10.47 10.13
N PRO A 94 -29.14 -9.53 9.91
CA PRO A 94 -29.38 -8.44 10.86
C PRO A 94 -30.03 -8.98 12.14
N ILE A 95 -29.73 -8.33 13.24
CA ILE A 95 -30.25 -8.59 14.58
C ILE A 95 -31.04 -7.36 14.99
N SER A 96 -32.29 -7.58 15.38
CA SER A 96 -33.21 -6.53 15.77
C SER A 96 -33.22 -6.34 17.28
N ASP A 97 -33.44 -5.11 17.74
CA ASP A 97 -33.82 -4.83 19.12
C ASP A 97 -35.28 -5.22 19.40
N GLU A 98 -35.75 -4.97 20.62
CA GLU A 98 -37.13 -5.24 21.05
C GLU A 98 -38.17 -4.44 20.25
N GLU A 99 -37.78 -3.31 19.66
CA GLU A 99 -38.62 -2.44 18.83
C GLU A 99 -38.66 -2.88 17.36
N GLY A 100 -37.85 -3.89 16.99
CA GLY A 100 -37.76 -4.41 15.63
C GLY A 100 -36.79 -3.63 14.72
N ASN A 101 -36.02 -2.69 15.27
CA ASN A 101 -35.00 -1.95 14.52
C ASN A 101 -33.71 -2.78 14.43
N PHE A 102 -33.06 -2.79 13.26
CA PHE A 102 -31.79 -3.49 13.09
C PHE A 102 -30.67 -2.72 13.81
N VAL A 103 -30.09 -3.32 14.84
CA VAL A 103 -29.04 -2.70 15.67
C VAL A 103 -27.67 -3.33 15.47
N ALA A 104 -27.63 -4.62 15.11
CA ALA A 104 -26.40 -5.36 14.88
C ALA A 104 -26.56 -6.34 13.70
N ALA A 105 -25.48 -6.99 13.31
CA ALA A 105 -25.52 -8.18 12.46
C ALA A 105 -24.52 -9.22 12.92
N ARG A 106 -24.71 -10.45 12.46
CA ARG A 106 -23.76 -11.56 12.61
C ARG A 106 -23.63 -12.33 11.30
N LEU A 107 -22.57 -13.13 11.18
CA LEU A 107 -22.47 -14.11 10.10
C LEU A 107 -23.58 -15.15 10.22
N THR A 108 -24.05 -15.66 9.07
CA THR A 108 -25.01 -16.77 9.04
C THR A 108 -24.31 -18.12 9.18
N ASP A 109 -25.04 -19.14 9.62
CA ASP A 109 -24.52 -20.51 9.68
C ASP A 109 -24.04 -20.98 8.30
N GLN A 110 -24.75 -20.59 7.22
CA GLN A 110 -24.34 -20.89 5.85
C GLN A 110 -23.01 -20.22 5.45
N ALA A 111 -22.72 -19.03 5.98
CA ALA A 111 -21.43 -18.37 5.77
C ALA A 111 -20.31 -19.12 6.49
N LEU A 112 -20.57 -19.56 7.73
CA LEU A 112 -19.63 -20.33 8.54
C LEU A 112 -19.36 -21.71 7.93
N ASP A 113 -20.38 -22.44 7.50
CA ASP A 113 -20.26 -23.73 6.81
C ASP A 113 -19.44 -23.59 5.52
N TYR A 114 -19.69 -22.53 4.75
CA TYR A 114 -18.90 -22.25 3.55
C TYR A 114 -17.43 -22.01 3.90
N TRP A 115 -17.15 -21.23 4.95
CA TRP A 115 -15.78 -20.96 5.39
C TRP A 115 -15.07 -22.24 5.84
N ASP A 116 -15.76 -23.08 6.61
CA ASP A 116 -15.23 -24.34 7.14
C ASP A 116 -15.03 -25.41 6.06
N ALA A 117 -15.74 -25.32 4.94
CA ALA A 117 -15.53 -26.16 3.77
C ALA A 117 -14.27 -25.77 2.95
N LEU A 118 -13.73 -24.55 3.11
CA LEU A 118 -12.50 -24.13 2.45
C LEU A 118 -11.29 -24.86 3.05
N THR A 119 -10.30 -25.13 2.21
CA THR A 119 -9.01 -25.62 2.69
C THR A 119 -8.33 -24.58 3.59
N PHE A 120 -7.45 -25.04 4.48
CA PHE A 120 -6.64 -24.14 5.31
C PHE A 120 -5.92 -23.08 4.46
N LEU A 121 -5.36 -23.46 3.31
CA LEU A 121 -4.65 -22.54 2.41
C LEU A 121 -5.58 -21.46 1.83
N GLU A 122 -6.81 -21.80 1.45
CA GLU A 122 -7.78 -20.84 0.94
C GLU A 122 -8.23 -19.87 2.04
N GLN A 123 -8.53 -20.38 3.24
CA GLN A 123 -8.86 -19.53 4.39
C GLN A 123 -7.71 -18.55 4.70
N ASP A 124 -6.47 -19.06 4.64
CA ASP A 124 -5.26 -18.28 4.89
C ASP A 124 -5.07 -17.15 3.87
N LEU A 125 -5.30 -17.47 2.60
CA LEU A 125 -5.22 -16.54 1.47
C LEU A 125 -6.24 -15.41 1.61
N PHE A 126 -7.52 -15.74 1.81
CA PHE A 126 -8.56 -14.72 1.92
C PHE A 126 -8.46 -13.88 3.20
N THR A 127 -7.97 -14.48 4.30
CA THR A 127 -7.63 -13.71 5.52
C THR A 127 -6.49 -12.74 5.23
N SER A 128 -5.49 -13.14 4.44
CA SER A 128 -4.38 -12.26 4.05
C SER A 128 -4.86 -11.12 3.15
N TYR A 129 -5.74 -11.38 2.17
CA TYR A 129 -6.34 -10.30 1.37
C TYR A 129 -7.17 -9.32 2.21
N ALA A 130 -7.91 -9.83 3.19
CA ALA A 130 -8.63 -9.00 4.14
C ALA A 130 -7.70 -8.14 4.99
N GLU A 131 -6.64 -8.72 5.56
CA GLU A 131 -5.63 -7.96 6.31
C GLU A 131 -4.95 -6.91 5.42
N ALA A 132 -4.61 -7.23 4.17
CA ALA A 132 -4.04 -6.25 3.24
C ALA A 132 -4.96 -5.04 3.06
N ARG A 133 -6.28 -5.25 2.87
CA ARG A 133 -7.24 -4.14 2.74
C ARG A 133 -7.33 -3.24 3.95
N ILE A 134 -7.23 -3.85 5.13
CA ILE A 134 -7.32 -3.16 6.41
C ILE A 134 -6.01 -2.43 6.76
N GLN A 135 -4.87 -2.94 6.28
CA GLN A 135 -3.55 -2.36 6.50
C GLN A 135 -3.16 -1.37 5.41
N ALA A 136 -3.70 -1.47 4.20
CA ALA A 136 -3.34 -0.61 3.06
C ALA A 136 -3.74 0.85 3.28
N ASP A 137 -3.29 1.72 2.38
CA ASP A 137 -3.71 3.11 2.35
C ASP A 137 -5.24 3.22 2.23
N ILE A 138 -5.84 3.93 3.18
CA ILE A 138 -7.27 4.14 3.20
C ILE A 138 -7.59 5.44 2.49
N GLU A 139 -7.55 5.37 1.16
CA GLU A 139 -8.01 6.46 0.30
C GLU A 139 -9.53 6.63 0.43
N THR A 140 -10.02 7.87 0.44
CA THR A 140 -11.45 8.23 0.38
C THR A 140 -11.67 9.36 -0.65
N PRO A 141 -12.91 9.69 -1.03
CA PRO A 141 -13.20 10.87 -1.83
C PRO A 141 -12.86 12.18 -1.13
N SER A 142 -12.81 12.18 0.20
CA SER A 142 -12.38 13.33 0.97
C SER A 142 -10.86 13.40 1.14
N ASN A 143 -10.34 14.61 1.33
CA ASN A 143 -8.94 14.86 1.67
C ASN A 143 -8.66 14.64 3.17
N GLU A 144 -9.65 14.17 3.94
CA GLU A 144 -9.46 13.93 5.38
C GLU A 144 -8.70 12.61 5.58
N PRO A 145 -7.65 12.61 6.42
CA PRO A 145 -6.90 11.39 6.70
C PRO A 145 -7.79 10.39 7.44
N VAL A 146 -7.78 9.14 7.00
CA VAL A 146 -8.46 8.03 7.69
C VAL A 146 -7.43 7.19 8.40
N VAL A 147 -7.42 7.27 9.74
CA VAL A 147 -6.52 6.49 10.60
C VAL A 147 -7.36 5.51 11.41
N ILE A 148 -7.14 4.21 11.20
CA ILE A 148 -7.87 3.16 11.90
C ILE A 148 -7.41 2.98 13.36
N ASP A 149 -6.13 3.22 13.65
CA ASP A 149 -5.58 3.09 15.00
C ASP A 149 -5.49 4.46 15.70
N ASP A 150 -5.67 4.50 17.02
CA ASP A 150 -5.60 5.74 17.83
C ASP A 150 -4.21 6.39 17.73
N ALA A 151 -4.00 7.33 16.82
CA ALA A 151 -2.68 7.87 16.50
C ALA A 151 -2.09 8.75 17.62
N GLY A 152 -0.77 8.62 17.81
CA GLY A 152 0.08 9.72 18.26
C GLY A 152 0.86 10.27 17.05
N LEU A 153 1.26 11.55 17.10
CA LEU A 153 2.22 12.14 16.16
C LEU A 153 3.63 11.66 16.50
N GLU A 154 4.48 11.46 15.50
CA GLU A 154 5.91 11.18 15.69
C GLU A 154 6.74 12.25 14.98
N VAL A 155 7.73 12.77 15.69
CA VAL A 155 8.69 13.75 15.19
C VAL A 155 9.98 13.00 14.84
N ILE A 156 10.49 13.18 13.62
CA ILE A 156 11.78 12.59 13.23
C ILE A 156 12.93 13.33 13.91
N GLY A 157 13.92 12.57 14.36
CA GLY A 157 15.19 13.11 14.85
C GLY A 157 15.24 13.34 16.36
N GLU A 158 14.19 12.95 17.10
CA GLU A 158 14.26 12.94 18.57
C GLU A 158 15.23 11.86 19.10
N ASP A 159 15.31 10.72 18.41
CA ASP A 159 16.09 9.57 18.87
C ASP A 159 17.46 9.42 18.18
N ILE A 160 17.56 9.72 16.88
CA ILE A 160 18.79 9.52 16.08
C ILE A 160 18.96 10.63 15.04
N TYR A 161 20.12 11.29 15.08
CA TYR A 161 20.53 12.31 14.13
C TYR A 161 21.18 11.67 12.89
N PRO A 162 20.96 12.19 11.67
CA PRO A 162 21.53 11.61 10.46
C PRO A 162 23.06 11.58 10.50
N PRO A 163 23.70 10.51 9.97
CA PRO A 163 25.16 10.39 9.98
C PRO A 163 25.87 11.46 9.16
N THR A 164 25.18 12.04 8.18
CA THR A 164 25.73 13.07 7.30
C THR A 164 24.61 14.01 6.86
N VAL A 165 24.88 15.32 6.92
CA VAL A 165 23.99 16.36 6.42
C VAL A 165 24.67 17.03 5.22
N PRO A 166 24.10 16.94 4.01
CA PRO A 166 24.60 17.65 2.84
C PRO A 166 24.53 19.18 3.04
N THR A 167 25.40 19.94 2.39
CA THR A 167 25.25 21.41 2.36
C THR A 167 24.05 21.82 1.52
N LYS A 168 23.56 23.06 1.70
CA LYS A 168 22.42 23.59 0.94
C LYS A 168 22.63 23.46 -0.57
N GLU A 169 23.85 23.68 -1.06
CA GLU A 169 24.23 23.66 -2.47
C GLU A 169 24.60 22.26 -3.01
N ALA A 170 24.58 21.22 -2.16
CA ALA A 170 24.92 19.86 -2.57
C ALA A 170 23.94 19.34 -3.62
N SER A 171 24.35 18.34 -4.41
CA SER A 171 23.51 17.78 -5.48
C SER A 171 22.37 16.93 -4.92
N ASP A 172 21.33 16.66 -5.71
CA ASP A 172 20.25 15.73 -5.30
C ASP A 172 20.77 14.31 -5.06
N GLU A 173 21.88 13.94 -5.69
CA GLU A 173 22.54 12.66 -5.44
C GLU A 173 23.20 12.64 -4.06
N ASP A 174 23.73 13.76 -3.57
CA ASP A 174 24.28 13.85 -2.22
C ASP A 174 23.19 13.75 -1.15
N PHE A 175 22.02 14.33 -1.40
CA PHE A 175 20.83 14.13 -0.54
C PHE A 175 20.34 12.67 -0.58
N ALA A 176 20.29 12.04 -1.75
CA ALA A 176 19.98 10.62 -1.87
C ALA A 176 20.98 9.74 -1.10
N ARG A 177 22.27 10.05 -1.18
CA ARG A 177 23.36 9.37 -0.47
C ARG A 177 23.24 9.52 1.05
N ALA A 178 22.97 10.73 1.53
CA ALA A 178 22.74 10.99 2.96
C ALA A 178 21.53 10.21 3.48
N LEU A 179 20.43 10.20 2.73
CA LEU A 179 19.22 9.44 3.09
C LEU A 179 19.48 7.92 3.09
N VAL A 180 20.23 7.39 2.10
CA VAL A 180 20.65 5.99 2.07
C VAL A 180 21.51 5.65 3.29
N CYS A 181 22.47 6.49 3.64
CA CYS A 181 23.32 6.30 4.83
C CYS A 181 22.51 6.31 6.12
N TRP A 182 21.57 7.25 6.24
CA TRP A 182 20.70 7.34 7.41
C TRP A 182 19.85 6.08 7.57
N ILE A 183 19.16 5.62 6.52
CA ILE A 183 18.35 4.38 6.59
C ILE A 183 19.21 3.15 6.91
N ASP A 184 20.46 3.12 6.44
CA ASP A 184 21.37 2.00 6.71
C ASP A 184 21.79 1.93 8.19
N GLU A 185 21.99 3.07 8.85
CA GLU A 185 22.45 3.12 10.25
C GLU A 185 21.33 3.17 11.28
N ASP A 186 20.18 3.73 10.91
CA ASP A 186 18.99 3.86 11.75
C ASP A 186 18.46 2.47 12.14
N PRO A 187 18.37 2.13 13.45
CA PRO A 187 17.72 0.92 13.93
C PRO A 187 16.24 0.92 13.58
N PHE A 188 15.77 -0.22 13.09
CA PHE A 188 14.40 -0.41 12.64
C PHE A 188 13.82 -1.68 13.22
N THR A 189 12.61 -1.57 13.77
CA THR A 189 11.83 -2.74 14.18
C THR A 189 10.60 -2.82 13.29
N PRO A 190 10.41 -3.91 12.54
CA PRO A 190 9.19 -4.12 11.77
C PRO A 190 7.95 -4.05 12.66
N MET A 191 6.90 -3.40 12.17
CA MET A 191 5.69 -3.15 12.94
C MET A 191 4.47 -3.82 12.29
N TYR A 192 3.64 -4.47 13.10
CA TYR A 192 2.35 -5.02 12.66
C TYR A 192 1.27 -4.61 13.65
N GLN A 193 0.28 -3.84 13.19
CA GLN A 193 -0.80 -3.34 14.07
C GLN A 193 -0.23 -2.62 15.30
N ARG A 194 0.82 -1.81 15.08
CA ARG A 194 1.55 -1.06 16.13
C ARG A 194 2.30 -1.90 17.16
N GLN A 195 2.41 -3.19 16.94
CA GLN A 195 3.23 -4.06 17.78
C GLN A 195 4.55 -4.35 17.08
N PRO A 196 5.69 -4.25 17.79
CA PRO A 196 6.97 -4.64 17.24
C PRO A 196 6.97 -6.14 16.91
N VAL A 197 7.62 -6.49 15.81
CA VAL A 197 7.73 -7.85 15.30
C VAL A 197 9.20 -8.20 15.15
N GLY A 198 9.67 -9.12 15.98
CA GLY A 198 11.07 -9.54 15.99
C GLY A 198 11.98 -8.53 16.70
N GLU A 199 13.28 -8.65 16.43
CA GLU A 199 14.31 -7.77 16.99
C GLU A 199 14.54 -6.55 16.10
N ALA A 200 15.14 -5.49 16.66
CA ALA A 200 15.59 -4.35 15.88
C ALA A 200 16.73 -4.77 14.94
N VAL A 201 16.65 -4.32 13.69
CA VAL A 201 17.66 -4.54 12.65
C VAL A 201 18.23 -3.21 12.18
N SER A 202 19.42 -3.23 11.62
CA SER A 202 20.02 -2.09 10.91
C SER A 202 20.51 -2.58 9.55
N SER A 203 20.83 -1.67 8.65
CA SER A 203 21.15 -1.88 7.24
C SER A 203 19.98 -2.12 6.31
N TRP A 204 20.14 -1.68 5.05
CA TRP A 204 19.18 -1.94 3.98
C TRP A 204 18.91 -3.43 3.78
N HIS A 205 19.95 -4.26 3.87
CA HIS A 205 19.85 -5.71 3.68
C HIS A 205 18.95 -6.35 4.73
N ASP A 206 19.22 -6.10 6.01
CA ASP A 206 18.51 -6.76 7.11
C ASP A 206 17.07 -6.20 7.25
N ARG A 207 16.85 -4.92 6.90
CA ARG A 207 15.51 -4.33 6.72
C ARG A 207 14.71 -5.04 5.63
N LEU A 208 15.32 -5.37 4.49
CA LEU A 208 14.61 -6.13 3.43
C LEU A 208 14.36 -7.59 3.84
N GLN A 209 15.30 -8.23 4.54
CA GLN A 209 15.09 -9.61 5.04
C GLN A 209 13.95 -9.72 6.05
N SER A 210 13.78 -8.69 6.88
CA SER A 210 12.71 -8.60 7.88
C SER A 210 11.37 -8.13 7.30
N PHE A 211 11.32 -7.81 6.01
CA PHE A 211 10.11 -7.37 5.32
C PHE A 211 9.00 -8.44 5.39
N PHE A 212 7.77 -7.99 5.64
CA PHE A 212 6.57 -8.80 5.48
C PHE A 212 5.40 -7.97 4.97
N TRP A 213 4.44 -8.63 4.31
CA TRP A 213 3.16 -8.02 3.97
C TRP A 213 2.06 -9.06 3.75
N PRO A 214 0.82 -8.84 4.24
CA PRO A 214 0.40 -7.77 5.16
C PRO A 214 0.61 -8.11 6.65
N LYS A 215 1.20 -9.27 6.94
CA LYS A 215 1.42 -9.77 8.30
C LYS A 215 2.74 -10.54 8.44
N PRO A 216 3.27 -10.69 9.66
CA PRO A 216 4.61 -11.24 9.91
C PRO A 216 4.92 -12.59 9.25
N ARG A 217 3.96 -13.51 9.24
CA ARG A 217 4.18 -14.84 8.66
C ARG A 217 4.35 -14.82 7.12
N ASN A 218 3.92 -13.73 6.47
CA ASN A 218 4.06 -13.53 5.03
C ASN A 218 5.31 -12.68 4.78
N GLY A 219 6.48 -13.25 5.10
CA GLY A 219 7.77 -12.58 4.90
C GLY A 219 8.16 -12.39 3.44
N LEU A 220 9.35 -11.83 3.20
CA LEU A 220 9.89 -11.51 1.88
C LEU A 220 9.71 -12.62 0.83
N MET A 221 9.98 -13.88 1.20
CA MET A 221 9.85 -15.03 0.29
C MET A 221 8.40 -15.23 -0.19
N GLN A 222 7.45 -15.20 0.74
CA GLN A 222 6.04 -15.40 0.41
C GLN A 222 5.50 -14.22 -0.42
N VAL A 223 5.88 -13.00 -0.06
CA VAL A 223 5.49 -11.79 -0.81
C VAL A 223 6.04 -11.86 -2.22
N SER A 224 7.32 -12.18 -2.38
CA SER A 224 7.96 -12.26 -3.69
C SER A 224 7.33 -13.35 -4.55
N HIS A 225 7.08 -14.54 -4.00
CA HIS A 225 6.43 -15.62 -4.75
C HIS A 225 5.07 -15.20 -5.35
N THR A 226 4.28 -14.44 -4.58
CA THR A 226 2.98 -13.93 -5.05
C THR A 226 3.12 -12.74 -6.02
N ALA A 227 4.10 -11.86 -5.80
CA ALA A 227 4.34 -10.69 -6.64
C ALA A 227 5.00 -11.05 -7.99
N ASP A 228 5.95 -11.99 -8.02
CA ASP A 228 6.77 -12.33 -9.20
C ASP A 228 5.90 -12.77 -10.38
N ALA A 229 4.87 -13.58 -10.13
CA ALA A 229 3.95 -14.01 -11.17
C ALA A 229 3.15 -12.83 -11.78
N LEU A 230 2.79 -11.84 -10.96
CA LEU A 230 2.06 -10.64 -11.38
C LEU A 230 2.99 -9.65 -12.10
N MET A 231 4.19 -9.45 -11.58
CA MET A 231 5.25 -8.65 -12.20
C MET A 231 5.60 -9.22 -13.58
N TYR A 232 5.77 -10.54 -13.70
CA TYR A 232 6.03 -11.19 -14.98
C TYR A 232 4.93 -10.92 -16.01
N ARG A 233 3.65 -11.12 -15.65
CA ARG A 233 2.51 -10.82 -16.54
C ARG A 233 2.45 -9.35 -16.93
N ALA A 234 2.64 -8.45 -15.97
CA ALA A 234 2.64 -7.01 -16.21
C ALA A 234 3.77 -6.60 -17.18
N ALA A 235 4.97 -7.17 -17.03
CA ALA A 235 6.08 -6.94 -17.94
C ALA A 235 5.84 -7.48 -19.34
N LEU A 236 5.24 -8.66 -19.50
CA LEU A 236 4.88 -9.19 -20.82
C LEU A 236 3.92 -8.24 -21.56
N LEU A 237 2.87 -7.80 -20.87
CA LEU A 237 1.89 -6.85 -21.42
C LEU A 237 2.56 -5.52 -21.80
N ALA A 238 3.40 -4.97 -20.90
CA ALA A 238 4.10 -3.71 -21.10
C ALA A 238 5.15 -3.77 -22.23
N LYS A 239 5.86 -4.89 -22.39
CA LYS A 239 6.75 -5.11 -23.54
C LYS A 239 5.98 -5.14 -24.86
N GLY A 240 4.80 -5.76 -24.87
CA GLY A 240 3.92 -5.69 -26.04
C GLY A 240 3.55 -4.26 -26.42
N ILE A 241 3.30 -3.39 -25.43
CA ILE A 241 3.10 -1.95 -25.67
C ILE A 241 4.35 -1.31 -26.28
N GLU A 242 5.53 -1.54 -25.69
CA GLU A 242 6.79 -0.98 -26.17
C GLU A 242 7.11 -1.38 -27.62
N ASP A 243 6.82 -2.64 -27.96
CA ASP A 243 6.98 -3.19 -29.30
C ASP A 243 5.89 -2.73 -30.29
N ASN A 244 4.99 -1.83 -29.88
CA ASN A 244 3.84 -1.32 -30.63
C ASN A 244 2.90 -2.44 -31.12
N LEU A 245 2.75 -3.50 -30.33
CA LEU A 245 1.80 -4.58 -30.63
C LEU A 245 0.40 -4.20 -30.19
N ASP A 246 -0.56 -4.38 -31.08
CA ASP A 246 -1.97 -4.32 -30.73
C ASP A 246 -2.35 -5.49 -29.82
N TRP A 247 -2.80 -5.18 -28.60
CA TRP A 247 -3.26 -6.20 -27.67
C TRP A 247 -4.44 -6.99 -28.24
N SER A 248 -4.28 -8.32 -28.23
CA SER A 248 -5.35 -9.25 -28.57
C SER A 248 -6.51 -9.17 -27.57
N SER A 249 -7.64 -9.81 -27.89
CA SER A 249 -8.75 -9.94 -26.93
C SER A 249 -8.32 -10.67 -25.65
N GLU A 250 -7.40 -11.63 -25.75
CA GLU A 250 -6.86 -12.36 -24.59
C GLU A 250 -5.97 -11.46 -23.74
N ASP A 251 -5.12 -10.63 -24.35
CA ASP A 251 -4.27 -9.67 -23.65
C ASP A 251 -5.10 -8.63 -22.90
N LYS A 252 -6.19 -8.14 -23.50
CA LYS A 252 -7.12 -7.19 -22.85
C LYS A 252 -7.77 -7.79 -21.60
N VAL A 253 -8.20 -9.04 -21.67
CA VAL A 253 -8.74 -9.77 -20.51
C VAL A 253 -7.66 -10.01 -19.46
N LEU A 254 -6.46 -10.42 -19.89
CA LEU A 254 -5.32 -10.65 -19.01
C LEU A 254 -4.84 -9.37 -18.32
N ALA A 255 -4.88 -8.23 -18.99
CA ALA A 255 -4.51 -6.92 -18.46
C ALA A 255 -5.43 -6.52 -17.29
N VAL A 256 -6.75 -6.61 -17.51
CA VAL A 256 -7.76 -6.33 -16.46
C VAL A 256 -7.61 -7.31 -15.29
N LYS A 257 -7.40 -8.60 -15.58
CA LYS A 257 -7.19 -9.62 -14.53
C LYS A 257 -5.93 -9.34 -13.72
N THR A 258 -4.81 -9.07 -14.38
CA THR A 258 -3.53 -8.76 -13.74
C THR A 258 -3.64 -7.53 -12.85
N ALA A 259 -4.23 -6.44 -13.34
CA ALA A 259 -4.43 -5.23 -12.53
C ALA A 259 -5.29 -5.50 -11.28
N ASN A 260 -6.40 -6.22 -11.42
CA ASN A 260 -7.24 -6.58 -10.28
C ASN A 260 -6.53 -7.48 -9.26
N GLU A 261 -5.72 -8.45 -9.71
CA GLU A 261 -4.92 -9.30 -8.81
C GLU A 261 -3.84 -8.50 -8.07
N VAL A 262 -3.19 -7.53 -8.72
CA VAL A 262 -2.26 -6.58 -8.09
C VAL A 262 -2.96 -5.76 -7.01
N PHE A 263 -4.12 -5.18 -7.32
CA PHE A 263 -4.90 -4.40 -6.36
C PHE A 263 -5.39 -5.25 -5.18
N LEU A 264 -5.75 -6.50 -5.42
CA LEU A 264 -6.16 -7.44 -4.38
C LEU A 264 -5.01 -7.82 -3.45
N GLN A 265 -3.83 -8.12 -4.00
CA GLN A 265 -2.62 -8.45 -3.23
C GLN A 265 -2.20 -7.28 -2.32
N ALA A 266 -2.31 -6.05 -2.82
CA ALA A 266 -1.93 -4.85 -2.08
C ALA A 266 -3.07 -4.28 -1.20
N GLY A 267 -4.30 -4.79 -1.31
CA GLY A 267 -5.43 -4.32 -0.50
C GLY A 267 -6.03 -2.98 -0.95
N VAL A 268 -5.82 -2.57 -2.20
CA VAL A 268 -6.17 -1.24 -2.73
C VAL A 268 -7.19 -1.35 -3.89
N PRO A 269 -8.43 -1.83 -3.63
CA PRO A 269 -9.41 -2.05 -4.68
C PRO A 269 -9.72 -0.78 -5.48
N GLN A 270 -9.74 -0.90 -6.80
CA GLN A 270 -9.97 0.19 -7.73
C GLN A 270 -11.32 0.04 -8.45
N ARG A 271 -11.90 1.17 -8.85
CA ARG A 271 -13.05 1.24 -9.75
C ARG A 271 -12.59 1.41 -11.21
N ASP A 272 -13.44 1.03 -12.15
CA ASP A 272 -13.26 1.23 -13.59
C ASP A 272 -11.96 0.62 -14.12
N VAL A 273 -11.65 -0.60 -13.69
CA VAL A 273 -10.48 -1.35 -14.17
C VAL A 273 -10.79 -1.90 -15.56
N THR A 274 -10.61 -1.07 -16.59
CA THR A 274 -10.75 -1.42 -18.00
C THR A 274 -9.38 -1.67 -18.63
N TRP A 275 -9.34 -2.39 -19.75
CA TRP A 275 -8.07 -2.64 -20.43
C TRP A 275 -7.43 -1.35 -20.95
N GLN A 276 -8.23 -0.33 -21.32
CA GLN A 276 -7.73 0.99 -21.74
C GLN A 276 -7.00 1.69 -20.60
N ASN A 277 -7.61 1.74 -19.42
CA ASN A 277 -6.99 2.36 -18.25
C ASN A 277 -5.68 1.64 -17.87
N VAL A 278 -5.66 0.30 -17.96
CA VAL A 278 -4.45 -0.49 -17.73
C VAL A 278 -3.38 -0.18 -18.76
N TYR A 279 -3.74 -0.14 -20.05
CA TYR A 279 -2.84 0.19 -21.15
C TYR A 279 -2.20 1.57 -20.95
N GLU A 280 -3.01 2.60 -20.70
CA GLU A 280 -2.56 3.97 -20.51
C GLU A 280 -1.58 4.10 -19.33
N VAL A 281 -1.85 3.43 -18.20
CA VAL A 281 -0.96 3.43 -17.03
C VAL A 281 0.36 2.71 -17.33
N MET A 282 0.31 1.55 -17.98
CA MET A 282 1.52 0.81 -18.36
C MET A 282 2.37 1.61 -19.35
N GLN A 283 1.74 2.23 -20.36
CA GLN A 283 2.41 3.06 -21.36
C GLN A 283 3.10 4.27 -20.73
N ALA A 284 2.39 5.00 -19.86
CA ALA A 284 2.95 6.14 -19.13
C ALA A 284 4.14 5.71 -18.25
N ALA A 285 4.03 4.57 -17.56
CA ALA A 285 5.08 4.05 -16.71
C ALA A 285 6.36 3.68 -17.47
N ILE A 286 6.27 2.93 -18.57
CA ILE A 286 7.47 2.50 -19.32
C ILE A 286 8.18 3.65 -20.05
N ASN A 287 7.45 4.74 -20.31
CA ASN A 287 7.99 5.96 -20.91
C ASN A 287 8.42 7.01 -19.88
N ALA A 288 8.14 6.80 -18.60
CA ALA A 288 8.28 7.80 -17.55
C ALA A 288 7.61 9.14 -17.93
N ASP A 289 6.40 9.08 -18.50
CA ASP A 289 5.66 10.25 -18.97
C ASP A 289 5.05 11.02 -17.78
N SER A 290 5.69 12.14 -17.43
CA SER A 290 5.27 13.01 -16.32
C SER A 290 4.03 13.85 -16.64
N HIS A 291 3.54 13.83 -17.88
CA HIS A 291 2.37 14.61 -18.33
C HIS A 291 1.19 13.71 -18.71
N ALA A 292 1.30 12.40 -18.44
CA ALA A 292 0.23 11.46 -18.68
C ALA A 292 -1.04 11.82 -17.90
N THR A 293 -2.18 11.60 -18.55
CA THR A 293 -3.52 11.73 -17.93
C THR A 293 -4.07 10.40 -17.45
N ALA A 294 -3.27 9.33 -17.52
CA ALA A 294 -3.65 7.99 -17.10
C ALA A 294 -3.97 7.96 -15.59
N LYS A 295 -4.80 7.01 -15.16
CA LYS A 295 -5.19 6.90 -13.75
C LYS A 295 -3.97 6.79 -12.83
N MET A 296 -4.00 7.51 -11.70
CA MET A 296 -2.93 7.52 -10.72
C MET A 296 -3.49 7.60 -9.29
N ASN A 297 -3.05 6.70 -8.42
CA ASN A 297 -3.17 6.67 -6.95
C ASN A 297 -2.28 5.52 -6.40
N SER A 298 -2.36 5.15 -5.12
CA SER A 298 -1.48 4.10 -4.54
C SER A 298 -1.66 2.74 -5.21
N GLY A 299 -2.85 2.43 -5.75
CA GLY A 299 -3.08 1.21 -6.53
C GLY A 299 -2.44 1.26 -7.91
N TRP A 300 -2.72 2.32 -8.68
CA TRP A 300 -2.19 2.47 -10.04
C TRP A 300 -0.66 2.67 -10.06
N SER A 301 -0.07 3.28 -9.03
CA SER A 301 1.39 3.40 -8.89
C SER A 301 2.06 2.04 -8.68
N LEU A 302 1.41 1.10 -7.97
CA LEU A 302 1.89 -0.27 -7.87
C LEU A 302 1.86 -1.00 -9.22
N LEU A 303 0.79 -0.82 -10.00
CA LEU A 303 0.71 -1.38 -11.35
C LEU A 303 1.81 -0.80 -12.25
N ALA A 304 2.06 0.51 -12.17
CA ALA A 304 3.15 1.18 -12.88
C ALA A 304 4.53 0.59 -12.50
N SER A 305 4.77 0.35 -11.20
CA SER A 305 5.97 -0.32 -10.69
C SER A 305 6.13 -1.72 -11.29
N PHE A 306 5.06 -2.53 -11.27
CA PHE A 306 5.10 -3.90 -11.81
C PHE A 306 5.29 -3.91 -13.33
N ALA A 307 4.69 -2.99 -14.07
CA ALA A 307 4.80 -2.90 -15.52
C ALA A 307 6.19 -2.48 -16.01
N SER A 308 6.90 -1.68 -15.22
CA SER A 308 8.20 -1.09 -15.60
C SER A 308 9.40 -1.77 -14.93
N HIS A 309 9.21 -2.73 -14.02
CA HIS A 309 10.30 -3.38 -13.27
C HIS A 309 11.40 -4.00 -14.16
N TRP A 310 11.05 -4.48 -15.35
CA TRP A 310 12.00 -5.11 -16.26
C TRP A 310 12.99 -4.09 -16.89
N LEU A 311 12.75 -2.78 -16.71
CA LEU A 311 13.65 -1.70 -17.12
C LEU A 311 14.85 -1.51 -16.17
N ASN A 312 14.91 -2.20 -15.03
CA ASN A 312 16.02 -2.08 -14.08
C ASN A 312 17.36 -2.37 -14.80
N GLY A 313 18.33 -1.47 -14.63
CA GLY A 313 19.66 -1.59 -15.23
C GLY A 313 19.74 -1.19 -16.72
N ILE A 314 18.64 -0.83 -17.38
CA ILE A 314 18.66 -0.33 -18.75
C ILE A 314 19.03 1.16 -18.77
N LYS A 315 20.15 1.50 -19.43
CA LYS A 315 20.67 2.87 -19.49
C LYS A 315 19.63 3.83 -20.08
N GLY A 316 19.39 4.96 -19.39
CA GLY A 316 18.46 5.99 -19.83
C GLY A 316 16.98 5.66 -19.60
N ARG A 317 16.68 4.55 -18.92
CA ARG A 317 15.32 4.17 -18.52
C ARG A 317 15.21 4.22 -17.00
N THR A 318 14.05 4.63 -16.50
CA THR A 318 13.75 4.71 -15.07
C THR A 318 12.53 3.86 -14.78
N PRO A 319 12.69 2.67 -14.15
CA PRO A 319 11.55 1.93 -13.63
C PRO A 319 10.80 2.77 -12.60
N MET A 320 9.49 2.61 -12.54
CA MET A 320 8.66 3.25 -11.54
C MET A 320 8.73 2.51 -10.20
N ILE A 321 8.58 3.23 -9.11
CA ILE A 321 8.25 2.67 -7.79
C ILE A 321 6.75 2.82 -7.49
N CYS A 322 6.23 2.09 -6.51
CA CYS A 322 4.93 2.37 -5.93
C CYS A 322 5.06 3.59 -5.01
N TRP A 323 4.70 4.78 -5.51
CA TRP A 323 4.63 5.98 -4.69
C TRP A 323 3.30 6.00 -3.94
N ASN A 324 3.31 5.49 -2.72
CA ASN A 324 2.17 5.45 -1.81
C ASN A 324 2.52 6.16 -0.50
N SER A 325 1.61 6.21 0.47
CA SER A 325 1.84 7.05 1.65
C SER A 325 3.02 6.57 2.50
N ARG A 326 3.29 5.26 2.59
CA ARG A 326 4.46 4.73 3.33
C ARG A 326 5.77 5.13 2.70
N VAL A 327 5.91 4.89 1.40
CA VAL A 327 7.15 5.21 0.66
C VAL A 327 7.36 6.72 0.64
N SER A 328 6.30 7.49 0.43
CA SER A 328 6.32 8.95 0.51
C SER A 328 6.76 9.43 1.89
N THR A 329 6.19 8.89 2.97
CA THR A 329 6.54 9.26 4.34
C THR A 329 7.99 8.94 4.65
N SER A 330 8.47 7.72 4.33
CA SER A 330 9.85 7.29 4.56
C SER A 330 10.89 8.22 3.93
N ILE A 331 10.63 8.70 2.70
CA ILE A 331 11.52 9.61 1.98
C ILE A 331 11.34 11.07 2.40
N ILE A 332 10.11 11.60 2.33
CA ILE A 332 9.87 13.03 2.51
C ILE A 332 10.24 13.47 3.91
N SER A 333 9.93 12.69 4.94
CA SER A 333 10.25 13.06 6.32
C SER A 333 11.75 13.14 6.59
N ARG A 334 12.57 12.28 5.96
CA ARG A 334 14.03 12.35 6.06
C ARG A 334 14.61 13.45 5.18
N LEU A 335 14.06 13.67 3.99
CA LEU A 335 14.46 14.79 3.13
C LEU A 335 14.16 16.13 3.80
N ASP A 336 12.99 16.28 4.41
CA ASP A 336 12.58 17.46 5.16
C ASP A 336 13.61 17.79 6.24
N PHE A 337 13.93 16.81 7.09
CA PHE A 337 14.94 16.95 8.13
C PHE A 337 16.31 17.35 7.55
N LEU A 338 16.81 16.61 6.56
CA LEU A 338 18.11 16.88 5.93
C LEU A 338 18.16 18.27 5.29
N MET A 339 17.06 18.73 4.70
CA MET A 339 16.96 20.07 4.12
C MET A 339 16.95 21.15 5.20
N VAL A 340 16.19 20.98 6.27
CA VAL A 340 16.18 21.92 7.40
C VAL A 340 17.57 22.05 8.01
N GLU A 341 18.25 20.93 8.28
CA GLU A 341 19.60 20.92 8.83
C GLU A 341 20.63 21.50 7.86
N ALA A 342 20.41 21.36 6.54
CA ALA A 342 21.20 22.03 5.52
C ALA A 342 20.94 23.55 5.42
N GLY A 343 19.96 24.08 6.15
CA GLY A 343 19.63 25.52 6.21
C GLY A 343 18.51 25.97 5.27
N TYR A 344 17.68 25.05 4.75
CA TYR A 344 16.48 25.42 3.99
C TYR A 344 15.39 25.95 4.94
N GLN A 345 14.74 27.05 4.54
CA GLN A 345 13.54 27.59 5.21
C GLN A 345 12.26 27.35 4.39
N SER A 346 12.41 26.95 3.13
CA SER A 346 11.35 26.54 2.20
C SER A 346 11.97 25.63 1.13
N LEU A 347 11.17 25.00 0.27
CA LEU A 347 11.71 24.10 -0.76
C LEU A 347 12.51 24.81 -1.86
N GLU A 348 12.32 26.12 -2.09
CA GLU A 348 13.07 26.90 -3.12
C GLU A 348 13.15 26.18 -4.49
N ASP A 349 12.06 25.56 -4.95
CA ASP A 349 11.95 24.70 -6.13
C ASP A 349 12.73 23.37 -6.10
N ARG A 350 13.56 23.14 -5.07
CA ARG A 350 14.25 21.87 -4.87
C ARG A 350 13.23 20.78 -4.56
N PHE A 351 13.33 19.66 -5.28
CA PHE A 351 12.36 18.56 -5.21
C PHE A 351 10.90 18.97 -5.46
N ALA A 352 10.62 20.06 -6.20
CA ALA A 352 9.28 20.63 -6.38
C ALA A 352 8.20 19.65 -6.89
N HIS A 353 8.59 18.55 -7.53
CA HIS A 353 7.66 17.53 -8.00
C HIS A 353 7.54 16.32 -7.08
N ILE A 354 8.39 16.17 -6.06
CA ILE A 354 8.23 15.14 -5.04
C ILE A 354 7.22 15.65 -4.01
N GLY A 355 6.08 14.97 -3.89
CA GLY A 355 4.97 15.41 -3.06
C GLY A 355 4.41 14.32 -2.16
N THR A 356 3.76 14.75 -1.08
CA THR A 356 3.15 13.89 -0.07
C THR A 356 1.96 13.13 -0.63
N ILE A 357 1.74 11.89 -0.17
CA ILE A 357 0.56 11.10 -0.51
C ILE A 357 -0.37 11.00 0.70
N PRO A 358 -1.66 11.40 0.58
CA PRO A 358 -2.63 11.22 1.63
C PRO A 358 -2.86 9.73 1.84
N GLY A 359 -2.72 9.29 3.08
CA GLY A 359 -2.87 7.89 3.43
C GLY A 359 -2.13 7.62 4.72
N MET A 360 -2.81 6.93 5.63
CA MET A 360 -2.29 6.59 6.95
C MET A 360 -2.25 5.06 7.08
N GLY A 361 -1.97 4.38 5.97
CA GLY A 361 -1.69 2.96 5.97
C GLY A 361 -0.35 2.76 6.67
N GLY A 362 -0.34 2.16 7.85
CA GLY A 362 0.85 2.21 8.71
C GLY A 362 0.87 3.52 9.51
N THR A 363 1.40 3.43 10.72
CA THR A 363 1.12 4.42 11.75
C THR A 363 2.04 5.61 11.69
N ARG A 364 1.42 6.80 11.79
CA ARG A 364 1.93 8.11 12.24
C ARG A 364 2.02 9.15 11.10
N PRO A 365 1.23 10.25 11.16
CA PRO A 365 1.55 11.42 10.37
C PRO A 365 2.85 11.97 10.97
N ARG A 366 3.89 12.11 10.15
CA ARG A 366 5.12 12.79 10.55
C ARG A 366 4.91 14.27 10.33
N GLU A 367 5.23 15.08 11.34
CA GLU A 367 5.20 16.53 11.20
C GLU A 367 6.36 16.94 10.28
N MET A 368 6.04 17.69 9.23
CA MET A 368 7.02 18.22 8.30
C MET A 368 7.29 19.68 8.64
N SER A 369 8.56 20.08 8.61
CA SER A 369 8.98 21.46 8.88
C SER A 369 8.82 22.35 7.65
N LEU A 370 9.04 21.79 6.45
CA LEU A 370 8.87 22.48 5.18
C LEU A 370 7.49 22.18 4.58
N LEU A 371 6.99 23.11 3.77
CA LEU A 371 5.73 22.93 3.06
C LEU A 371 5.94 22.09 1.79
N TRP A 372 5.72 20.78 1.91
CA TRP A 372 5.76 19.86 0.77
C TRP A 372 4.49 19.92 -0.09
N PRO A 373 4.59 19.82 -1.42
CA PRO A 373 3.43 19.83 -2.29
C PRO A 373 2.61 18.55 -2.14
N ASP A 374 1.32 18.62 -2.45
CA ASP A 374 0.48 17.43 -2.60
C ASP A 374 0.87 16.68 -3.88
N GLY A 375 1.36 15.45 -3.71
CA GLY A 375 1.78 14.57 -4.80
C GLY A 375 0.70 13.58 -5.23
N TYR A 376 -0.48 13.63 -4.62
CA TYR A 376 -1.50 12.62 -4.83
C TYR A 376 -2.04 12.63 -6.26
N ARG A 377 -2.12 11.44 -6.86
CA ARG A 377 -2.61 11.23 -8.23
C ARG A 377 -1.82 12.00 -9.31
N SER A 378 -0.55 12.31 -9.04
CA SER A 378 0.31 13.07 -9.96
C SER A 378 1.35 12.20 -10.64
N TRP A 379 1.33 12.17 -11.98
CA TRP A 379 2.41 11.55 -12.77
C TRP A 379 3.73 12.30 -12.66
N GLN A 380 3.71 13.63 -12.48
CA GLN A 380 4.92 14.41 -12.21
C GLN A 380 5.61 13.92 -10.95
N THR A 381 4.83 13.67 -9.89
CA THR A 381 5.36 13.14 -8.64
C THR A 381 5.82 11.71 -8.77
N GLN A 382 5.03 10.86 -9.41
CA GLN A 382 5.39 9.46 -9.66
C GLN A 382 6.76 9.34 -10.36
N VAL A 383 6.98 10.15 -11.41
CA VAL A 383 8.23 10.15 -12.18
C VAL A 383 9.38 10.76 -11.37
N ALA A 384 9.18 11.92 -10.75
CA ALA A 384 10.22 12.60 -9.97
C ALA A 384 10.68 11.76 -8.77
N ALA A 385 9.75 11.14 -8.04
CA ALA A 385 10.06 10.24 -6.95
C ALA A 385 10.83 8.99 -7.42
N SER A 386 10.42 8.41 -8.57
CA SER A 386 11.13 7.27 -9.15
C SER A 386 12.56 7.64 -9.60
N GLN A 387 12.75 8.84 -10.14
CA GLN A 387 14.09 9.35 -10.48
C GLN A 387 14.96 9.55 -9.22
N PHE A 388 14.39 10.07 -8.14
CA PHE A 388 15.09 10.20 -6.87
C PHE A 388 15.48 8.84 -6.28
N VAL A 389 14.57 7.87 -6.26
CA VAL A 389 14.89 6.51 -5.80
C VAL A 389 15.90 5.81 -6.70
N ASN A 390 15.94 6.10 -8.00
CA ASN A 390 16.99 5.60 -8.88
C ASN A 390 18.39 6.14 -8.49
N LYS A 391 18.49 7.36 -7.94
CA LYS A 391 19.74 7.87 -7.33
C LYS A 391 20.11 7.07 -6.08
N MET A 392 19.12 6.73 -5.23
CA MET A 392 19.36 5.87 -4.06
C MET A 392 19.88 4.48 -4.46
N VAL A 393 19.26 3.87 -5.48
CA VAL A 393 19.73 2.60 -6.08
C VAL A 393 21.15 2.72 -6.62
N HIS A 394 21.50 3.87 -7.23
CA HIS A 394 22.86 4.13 -7.67
C HIS A 394 23.85 4.13 -6.49
N CYS A 395 23.55 4.86 -5.42
CA CYS A 395 24.39 4.91 -4.21
C CYS A 395 24.57 3.51 -3.59
N LEU A 396 23.47 2.78 -3.39
CA LEU A 396 23.49 1.43 -2.82
C LEU A 396 24.38 0.45 -3.60
N ASN A 397 24.47 0.60 -4.91
CA ASN A 397 25.22 -0.31 -5.79
C ASN A 397 26.66 0.13 -6.10
N ASN A 398 27.01 1.40 -5.87
CA ASN A 398 28.29 1.96 -6.35
C ASN A 398 29.13 2.64 -5.29
N ASP A 399 28.54 3.01 -4.15
CA ASP A 399 29.28 3.63 -3.06
C ASP A 399 30.26 2.65 -2.45
N LYS A 400 31.46 3.16 -2.15
CA LYS A 400 32.57 2.36 -1.63
C LYS A 400 33.12 2.94 -0.35
N ASN A 401 33.61 2.05 0.52
CA ASN A 401 34.45 2.40 1.64
C ASN A 401 35.83 2.85 1.15
N GLU A 402 36.65 3.39 2.06
CA GLU A 402 38.02 3.83 1.77
C GLU A 402 38.91 2.69 1.20
N ASP A 403 38.63 1.44 1.58
CA ASP A 403 39.32 0.25 1.09
C ASP A 403 38.86 -0.23 -0.31
N GLY A 404 37.91 0.47 -0.92
CA GLY A 404 37.36 0.16 -2.24
C GLY A 404 36.30 -0.94 -2.26
N THR A 405 35.94 -1.52 -1.10
CA THR A 405 34.81 -2.44 -0.97
C THR A 405 33.47 -1.70 -1.07
N LEU A 406 32.40 -2.38 -1.52
CA LEU A 406 31.07 -1.78 -1.53
C LEU A 406 30.65 -1.41 -0.11
N LYS A 407 30.18 -0.18 0.07
CA LYS A 407 29.75 0.35 1.37
C LYS A 407 28.54 -0.42 1.90
N TYR A 408 27.56 -0.66 1.03
CA TYR A 408 26.29 -1.28 1.40
C TYR A 408 26.27 -2.77 1.02
N LYS A 409 25.67 -3.59 1.90
CA LYS A 409 25.44 -5.00 1.60
C LYS A 409 24.54 -5.13 0.35
N PRO A 410 24.83 -6.08 -0.56
CA PRO A 410 23.98 -6.33 -1.72
C PRO A 410 22.54 -6.73 -1.32
N MET A 411 21.58 -6.54 -2.22
CA MET A 411 20.17 -6.84 -2.00
C MET A 411 19.97 -8.35 -1.77
N PRO A 412 19.34 -8.79 -0.67
CA PRO A 412 18.99 -10.19 -0.48
C PRO A 412 17.95 -10.63 -1.51
N ILE A 413 18.07 -11.85 -2.02
CA ILE A 413 17.04 -12.45 -2.90
C ILE A 413 16.24 -13.53 -2.16
N PRO A 414 14.93 -13.66 -2.42
CA PRO A 414 14.02 -14.61 -1.76
C PRO A 414 14.49 -16.07 -1.73
N SER A 415 15.11 -16.53 -2.82
CA SER A 415 15.59 -17.91 -2.98
C SER A 415 16.93 -18.18 -2.29
N GLY A 416 17.47 -17.19 -1.56
CA GLY A 416 18.82 -17.20 -1.01
C GLY A 416 19.86 -16.65 -2.01
N GLY A 417 20.88 -15.98 -1.47
CA GLY A 417 21.90 -15.28 -2.25
C GLY A 417 21.73 -13.76 -2.24
N SER A 418 22.34 -13.08 -3.20
CA SER A 418 22.23 -11.63 -3.33
C SER A 418 22.32 -11.14 -4.78
N ALA A 419 21.79 -9.94 -5.02
CA ALA A 419 21.79 -9.26 -6.31
C ALA A 419 22.08 -7.76 -6.12
N PRO A 420 22.40 -7.01 -7.20
CA PRO A 420 22.36 -5.56 -7.16
C PRO A 420 20.99 -5.06 -6.69
N TRP A 421 20.99 -3.94 -5.95
CA TRP A 421 19.75 -3.27 -5.55
C TRP A 421 18.96 -2.85 -6.79
N SER A 422 17.65 -3.13 -6.73
CA SER A 422 16.67 -2.75 -7.75
C SER A 422 15.70 -1.71 -7.18
N MET A 423 14.96 -1.04 -8.07
CA MET A 423 13.90 -0.10 -7.69
C MET A 423 12.86 -0.78 -6.77
N GLN A 424 12.48 -2.03 -7.07
CA GLN A 424 11.52 -2.80 -6.28
C GLN A 424 12.08 -3.22 -4.92
N GLY A 425 13.36 -3.59 -4.84
CA GLY A 425 13.99 -3.91 -3.55
C GLY A 425 14.03 -2.70 -2.61
N VAL A 426 14.42 -1.53 -3.14
CA VAL A 426 14.40 -0.27 -2.38
C VAL A 426 12.96 0.11 -1.99
N GLN A 427 12.00 -0.02 -2.91
CA GLN A 427 10.58 0.22 -2.64
C GLN A 427 10.07 -0.60 -1.45
N LEU A 428 10.42 -1.89 -1.33
CA LEU A 428 9.96 -2.74 -0.22
C LEU A 428 10.53 -2.28 1.13
N VAL A 429 11.80 -1.88 1.19
CA VAL A 429 12.39 -1.32 2.41
C VAL A 429 11.69 -0.02 2.81
N LEU A 430 11.55 0.92 1.87
CA LEU A 430 10.88 2.21 2.12
C LEU A 430 9.42 2.04 2.53
N PHE A 431 8.73 1.05 1.96
CA PHE A 431 7.37 0.72 2.32
C PHE A 431 7.27 0.22 3.77
N SER A 432 8.21 -0.61 4.22
CA SER A 432 8.21 -1.10 5.59
C SER A 432 8.65 -0.03 6.60
N ASP A 433 9.57 0.84 6.20
CA ASP A 433 10.11 1.92 7.02
C ASP A 433 9.12 3.09 7.23
N GLY A 434 8.18 3.27 6.30
CA GLY A 434 7.10 4.25 6.43
C GLY A 434 5.92 3.80 7.30
N TYR A 435 6.01 2.64 7.97
CA TYR A 435 4.96 2.10 8.87
C TYR A 435 5.19 2.52 10.32
#